data_AF-A0A1G0HZP7-F1
#
_entry.id   AF-A0A1G0HZP7-F1
#
_cell.length_a   1.000
_cell.length_b   1.000
_cell.length_c   1.000
_cell.angle_alpha   90.00
_cell.angle_beta   90.00
_cell.angle_gamma   90.00
#
_symmetry.space_group_name_H-M   'P 1'
#
loop_
_entity.id
_entity.type
_entity.pdbx_description
1 polymer ?
#
loop_
_entity_poly.entity_id
_entity_poly.type
_entity_poly.pdbx_seq_one_letter_code
_entity_poly.pdbx_strand_id
1 'polypeptide(L)'
;MVITAQDDAPMPTHSLHVPARRTRTVLIAIAVLFSLAACQPQSRASDDEAAVAPSQTPTPRPESTPAPTPAPAPTPAAEATPGAVVLGFGDEATVAPNTQLRFLRVVNDSRCPKDVQCVWAGEVTIEFELKSPSGKSRFQLASSRAPGTAVGTLQFELKDYGACPPGSNRLAGAECATVAITTAATR
;
A
#
# COMPACT_ATOMS: atom_id res chain seq x y z
N MET A 1 58.42 -17.00 22.98
CA MET A 1 58.81 -16.84 21.57
C MET A 1 58.35 -18.08 20.82
N VAL A 2 57.81 -17.88 19.62
CA VAL A 2 57.10 -18.85 18.76
C VAL A 2 55.61 -18.98 19.09
N ILE A 3 54.81 -18.08 18.51
CA ILE A 3 53.41 -18.32 18.21
C ILE A 3 53.39 -18.56 16.70
N THR A 4 53.13 -19.79 16.29
CA THR A 4 53.02 -20.21 14.90
C THR A 4 51.79 -19.56 14.27
N ALA A 5 51.99 -18.92 13.13
CA ALA A 5 50.94 -18.34 12.31
C ALA A 5 50.01 -19.46 11.82
N GLN A 6 48.70 -19.29 12.06
CA GLN A 6 47.67 -20.15 11.50
C GLN A 6 47.40 -19.71 10.06
N ASP A 7 47.55 -20.65 9.15
CA ASP A 7 47.36 -20.58 7.71
C ASP A 7 45.92 -20.16 7.36
N ASP A 8 45.78 -19.00 6.70
CA ASP A 8 44.51 -18.46 6.18
C ASP A 8 44.21 -19.18 4.86
N ALA A 9 43.33 -20.18 4.92
CA ALA A 9 42.87 -20.89 3.73
C ALA A 9 41.90 -19.98 2.92
N PRO A 10 42.14 -19.74 1.63
CA PRO A 10 41.22 -18.96 0.81
C PRO A 10 39.93 -19.74 0.55
N MET A 11 38.80 -19.11 0.88
CA MET A 11 37.45 -19.61 0.59
C MET A 11 37.27 -19.90 -0.92
N PRO A 12 36.59 -20.99 -1.30
CA PRO A 12 36.31 -21.29 -2.71
C PRO A 12 35.33 -20.25 -3.28
N THR A 13 35.78 -19.51 -4.28
CA THR A 13 34.93 -18.67 -5.13
C THR A 13 34.04 -19.58 -5.98
N HIS A 14 32.81 -19.80 -5.52
CA HIS A 14 31.77 -20.44 -6.33
C HIS A 14 31.42 -19.50 -7.50
N SER A 15 32.08 -19.74 -8.63
CA SER A 15 31.79 -19.13 -9.91
C SER A 15 30.42 -19.62 -10.38
N LEU A 16 29.38 -18.82 -10.14
CA LEU A 16 28.05 -19.00 -10.73
C LEU A 16 28.16 -18.92 -12.26
N HIS A 17 28.26 -20.09 -12.89
CA HIS A 17 28.00 -20.23 -14.32
C HIS A 17 26.51 -19.97 -14.56
N VAL A 18 26.20 -18.83 -15.17
CA VAL A 18 24.89 -18.52 -15.74
C VAL A 18 24.79 -19.22 -17.10
N PRO A 19 23.99 -20.30 -17.28
CA PRO A 19 23.77 -20.84 -18.60
C PRO A 19 22.91 -19.86 -19.42
N ALA A 20 23.53 -19.34 -20.49
CA ALA A 20 22.89 -18.54 -21.50
C ALA A 20 21.75 -19.30 -22.21
N ARG A 21 20.65 -18.55 -22.43
CA ARG A 21 19.56 -18.74 -23.42
C ARG A 21 19.44 -20.13 -24.09
N ARG A 22 18.27 -20.74 -23.93
CA ARG A 22 17.65 -21.48 -25.04
C ARG A 22 16.17 -21.17 -25.14
N THR A 23 15.88 -20.10 -25.87
CA THR A 23 14.57 -19.74 -26.39
C THR A 23 14.06 -20.92 -27.24
N ARG A 24 13.21 -21.78 -26.65
CA ARG A 24 12.57 -22.88 -27.37
C ARG A 24 11.20 -22.42 -27.83
N THR A 25 11.18 -21.86 -29.03
CA THR A 25 10.01 -21.68 -29.87
C THR A 25 9.31 -23.03 -30.03
N VAL A 26 8.20 -23.26 -29.32
CA VAL A 26 7.31 -24.41 -29.55
C VAL A 26 6.18 -23.93 -30.45
N LEU A 27 6.46 -23.91 -31.76
CA LEU A 27 5.48 -23.89 -32.83
C LEU A 27 5.27 -25.35 -33.26
N ILE A 28 4.22 -26.01 -32.78
CA ILE A 28 3.72 -27.24 -33.40
C ILE A 28 2.20 -27.18 -33.50
N ALA A 29 1.80 -26.92 -34.74
CA ALA A 29 0.56 -27.25 -35.43
C ALA A 29 -0.41 -28.20 -34.71
N ILE A 30 -1.62 -27.71 -34.44
CA ILE A 30 -2.83 -28.54 -34.43
C ILE A 30 -3.80 -27.90 -35.42
N ALA A 31 -3.73 -28.38 -36.67
CA ALA A 31 -4.65 -28.01 -37.73
C ALA A 31 -5.90 -28.88 -37.64
N VAL A 32 -7.04 -28.19 -37.41
CA VAL A 32 -8.34 -28.33 -38.09
C VAL A 32 -8.94 -29.73 -38.23
N LEU A 33 -10.15 -29.93 -37.66
CA LEU A 33 -11.31 -30.53 -38.34
C LEU A 33 -12.58 -30.50 -37.44
N PHE A 34 -13.66 -29.91 -37.96
CA PHE A 34 -15.10 -30.05 -37.58
C PHE A 34 -15.54 -29.40 -36.24
N SER A 35 -16.54 -28.53 -36.14
CA SER A 35 -17.84 -28.44 -36.85
C SER A 35 -18.44 -27.02 -36.76
N LEU A 36 -19.12 -26.58 -37.84
CA LEU A 36 -20.00 -25.42 -37.82
C LEU A 36 -21.26 -25.71 -37.00
N ALA A 37 -21.52 -24.89 -35.97
CA ALA A 37 -22.86 -24.64 -35.44
C ALA A 37 -22.90 -23.21 -34.89
N ALA A 38 -23.82 -22.42 -35.42
CA ALA A 38 -24.03 -21.01 -35.13
C ALA A 38 -24.71 -20.76 -33.76
N CYS A 39 -24.56 -19.52 -33.24
CA CYS A 39 -25.35 -18.86 -32.18
C CYS A 39 -25.30 -19.48 -30.77
N GLN A 40 -25.28 -18.79 -29.63
CA GLN A 40 -25.25 -17.40 -29.18
C GLN A 40 -24.96 -17.47 -27.65
N PRO A 41 -24.54 -16.38 -26.99
CA PRO A 41 -24.36 -16.31 -25.54
C PRO A 41 -25.74 -16.35 -24.86
N GLN A 42 -25.91 -17.25 -23.89
CA GLN A 42 -27.18 -17.44 -23.19
C GLN A 42 -27.11 -16.79 -21.81
N SER A 43 -27.41 -15.49 -21.79
CA SER A 43 -27.90 -14.81 -20.61
C SER A 43 -29.18 -15.50 -20.15
N ARG A 44 -29.25 -15.91 -18.88
CA ARG A 44 -30.51 -16.31 -18.24
C ARG A 44 -30.94 -15.23 -17.28
N ALA A 45 -31.86 -14.39 -17.74
CA ALA A 45 -32.82 -13.70 -16.89
C ALA A 45 -34.17 -14.37 -17.18
N SER A 46 -34.85 -14.83 -16.13
CA SER A 46 -36.22 -15.32 -16.20
C SER A 46 -37.15 -14.18 -15.84
N ASP A 47 -38.07 -13.87 -16.74
CA ASP A 47 -39.20 -12.98 -16.56
C ASP A 47 -40.27 -13.61 -15.66
N ASP A 48 -40.92 -12.79 -14.83
CA ASP A 48 -42.22 -13.09 -14.23
C ASP A 48 -43.19 -11.98 -14.64
N GLU A 49 -44.26 -12.39 -15.30
CA GLU A 49 -45.26 -11.59 -15.99
C GLU A 49 -46.53 -11.47 -15.15
N ALA A 50 -46.95 -10.24 -14.83
CA ALA A 50 -48.34 -9.96 -14.50
C ALA A 50 -48.66 -8.49 -14.79
N ALA A 51 -49.35 -8.26 -15.90
CA ALA A 51 -49.91 -6.98 -16.33
C ALA A 51 -51.11 -6.58 -15.46
N VAL A 52 -51.24 -5.29 -15.12
CA VAL A 52 -52.47 -4.45 -15.22
C VAL A 52 -52.08 -2.95 -15.17
N ALA A 53 -52.53 -2.15 -16.13
CA ALA A 53 -52.54 -0.66 -16.14
C ALA A 53 -54.02 -0.16 -15.96
N PRO A 54 -54.38 1.12 -15.69
CA PRO A 54 -53.66 2.39 -16.00
C PRO A 54 -53.80 3.61 -15.02
N SER A 55 -53.02 4.69 -15.29
CA SER A 55 -53.22 6.15 -15.01
C SER A 55 -53.40 6.64 -13.54
N GLN A 56 -52.68 7.64 -12.98
CA GLN A 56 -52.53 9.05 -13.40
C GLN A 56 -51.33 9.81 -12.73
N THR A 57 -50.80 10.82 -13.45
CA THR A 57 -49.95 12.02 -13.14
C THR A 57 -50.31 12.75 -11.81
N PRO A 58 -49.43 13.49 -11.07
CA PRO A 58 -48.26 14.31 -11.49
C PRO A 58 -46.93 14.14 -10.70
N THR A 59 -45.89 14.71 -11.30
CA THR A 59 -44.53 14.97 -10.78
C THR A 59 -44.48 15.75 -9.45
N PRO A 60 -43.77 15.26 -8.42
CA PRO A 60 -43.18 16.13 -7.41
C PRO A 60 -41.81 16.66 -7.88
N ARG A 61 -41.65 17.97 -7.70
CA ARG A 61 -40.45 18.82 -7.91
C ARG A 61 -39.16 18.14 -7.40
N PRO A 62 -38.00 18.27 -8.08
CA PRO A 62 -36.74 17.81 -7.55
C PRO A 62 -36.46 18.54 -6.24
N GLU A 63 -36.47 17.80 -5.13
CA GLU A 63 -36.03 18.33 -3.85
C GLU A 63 -34.51 18.43 -3.90
N SER A 64 -34.06 19.68 -4.02
CA SER A 64 -32.68 20.09 -3.88
C SER A 64 -32.13 19.53 -2.57
N THR A 65 -31.39 18.42 -2.65
CA THR A 65 -30.60 17.95 -1.53
C THR A 65 -29.63 19.07 -1.18
N PRO A 66 -29.67 19.65 0.03
CA PRO A 66 -28.67 20.62 0.42
C PRO A 66 -27.31 19.95 0.34
N ALA A 67 -26.34 20.62 -0.28
CA ALA A 67 -24.96 20.19 -0.33
C ALA A 67 -24.51 19.85 1.10
N PRO A 68 -23.83 18.70 1.33
CA PRO A 68 -23.27 18.43 2.64
C PRO A 68 -22.28 19.55 2.97
N THR A 69 -22.57 20.29 4.03
CA THR A 69 -21.60 21.15 4.70
C THR A 69 -20.30 20.36 4.87
N PRO A 70 -19.14 20.86 4.41
CA PRO A 70 -17.88 20.18 4.68
C PRO A 70 -17.73 20.06 6.20
N ALA A 71 -17.70 18.81 6.66
CA ALA A 71 -17.44 18.50 8.06
C ALA A 71 -16.12 19.17 8.47
N PRO A 72 -16.05 19.78 9.68
CA PRO A 72 -14.80 20.33 10.17
C PRO A 72 -13.73 19.24 10.15
N ALA A 73 -12.56 19.58 9.61
CA ALA A 73 -11.41 18.68 9.57
C ALA A 73 -11.16 18.12 10.98
N PRO A 74 -11.03 16.80 11.16
CA PRO A 74 -10.74 16.24 12.46
C PRO A 74 -9.34 16.73 12.85
N THR A 75 -9.25 17.57 13.87
CA THR A 75 -8.00 17.83 14.59
C THR A 75 -7.63 16.54 15.32
N PRO A 76 -6.56 15.82 14.92
CA PRO A 76 -6.17 14.60 15.63
C PRO A 76 -5.37 15.05 16.85
N ALA A 77 -6.01 15.06 18.01
CA ALA A 77 -5.33 14.94 19.29
C ALA A 77 -5.25 13.45 19.65
N ALA A 78 -4.54 12.68 18.81
CA ALA A 78 -3.97 11.41 19.24
C ALA A 78 -2.67 11.77 19.97
N GLU A 79 -2.46 11.19 21.14
CA GLU A 79 -1.29 11.39 22.00
C GLU A 79 -0.01 11.18 21.19
N ALA A 80 0.55 12.30 20.70
CA ALA A 80 1.70 12.29 19.83
C ALA A 80 2.90 11.93 20.70
N THR A 81 3.50 10.76 20.46
CA THR A 81 4.88 10.55 20.88
C THR A 81 5.69 11.71 20.31
N PRO A 82 6.43 12.49 21.11
CA PRO A 82 7.19 13.62 20.58
C PRO A 82 8.10 13.15 19.45
N GLY A 83 7.90 13.70 18.25
CA GLY A 83 8.64 13.27 17.06
C GLY A 83 8.10 12.01 16.38
N ALA A 84 6.84 11.61 16.58
CA ALA A 84 6.18 10.62 15.73
C ALA A 84 4.73 11.02 15.43
N VAL A 85 4.24 10.56 14.28
CA VAL A 85 2.85 10.74 13.83
C VAL A 85 2.22 9.39 13.51
N VAL A 86 0.92 9.29 13.78
CA VAL A 86 0.11 8.13 13.39
C VAL A 86 -0.76 8.56 12.22
N LEU A 87 -0.61 7.88 11.09
CA LEU A 87 -1.33 8.18 9.84
C LEU A 87 -2.03 6.92 9.38
N GLY A 88 -3.33 6.97 9.13
CA GLY A 88 -3.97 5.95 8.32
C GLY A 88 -4.02 6.35 6.85
N PHE A 89 -4.49 5.45 5.98
CA PHE A 89 -4.61 5.73 4.55
C PHE A 89 -5.33 7.06 4.29
N GLY A 90 -4.74 7.91 3.44
CA GLY A 90 -5.28 9.20 3.04
C GLY A 90 -5.00 10.36 4.00
N ASP A 91 -4.61 10.06 5.24
CA ASP A 91 -4.34 11.07 6.27
C ASP A 91 -3.11 11.90 5.92
N GLU A 92 -3.11 13.13 6.42
CA GLU A 92 -2.03 14.10 6.28
C GLU A 92 -1.72 14.71 7.65
N ALA A 93 -0.45 14.80 8.01
CA ALA A 93 0.01 15.43 9.25
C ALA A 93 1.07 16.49 8.96
N THR A 94 1.05 17.58 9.73
CA THR A 94 2.11 18.58 9.70
C THR A 94 3.32 18.05 10.47
N VAL A 95 4.46 17.93 9.79
CA VAL A 95 5.70 17.34 10.35
C VAL A 95 6.81 18.38 10.58
N ALA A 96 6.67 19.56 9.97
CA ALA A 96 7.48 20.76 10.17
C ALA A 96 6.69 21.98 9.64
N PRO A 97 7.12 23.23 9.88
CA PRO A 97 6.44 24.41 9.35
C PRO A 97 6.23 24.32 7.83
N ASN A 98 5.00 24.56 7.37
CA ASN A 98 4.60 24.45 5.96
C ASN A 98 4.96 23.12 5.29
N THR A 99 5.11 22.05 6.08
CA THR A 99 5.54 20.74 5.60
C THR A 99 4.57 19.67 6.08
N GLN A 100 3.95 18.97 5.13
CA GLN A 100 2.92 17.97 5.40
C GLN A 100 3.32 16.61 4.85
N LEU A 101 3.18 15.57 5.67
CA LEU A 101 3.39 14.18 5.30
C LEU A 101 2.04 13.50 5.10
N ARG A 102 1.83 12.88 3.94
CA ARG A 102 0.60 12.16 3.60
C ARG A 102 0.87 10.68 3.38
N PHE A 103 0.03 9.82 3.94
CA PHE A 103 0.00 8.40 3.60
C PHE A 103 -0.74 8.22 2.27
N LEU A 104 -0.02 7.84 1.21
CA LEU A 104 -0.63 7.62 -0.11
C LEU A 104 -1.26 6.24 -0.27
N ARG A 105 -0.50 5.16 -0.04
CA ARG A 105 -0.97 3.78 -0.25
C ARG A 105 0.01 2.75 0.30
N VAL A 106 -0.47 1.52 0.47
CA VAL A 106 0.39 0.35 0.63
C VAL A 106 0.82 -0.12 -0.75
N VAL A 107 2.13 -0.27 -0.95
CA VAL A 107 2.74 -0.71 -2.22
C VAL A 107 2.80 -2.22 -2.29
N ASN A 108 3.23 -2.83 -1.19
CA ASN A 108 3.31 -4.27 -1.04
C ASN A 108 2.91 -4.63 0.39
N ASP A 109 2.12 -5.68 0.54
CA ASP A 109 1.81 -6.24 1.85
C ASP A 109 1.92 -7.76 1.78
N SER A 110 3.00 -8.26 2.38
CA SER A 110 3.26 -9.68 2.53
C SER A 110 3.45 -10.05 4.00
N ARG A 111 2.97 -9.19 4.91
CA ARG A 111 3.13 -9.40 6.36
C ARG A 111 2.63 -10.78 6.73
N CYS A 112 3.41 -11.49 7.54
CA CYS A 112 2.99 -12.76 8.09
C CYS A 112 1.85 -12.50 9.09
N PRO A 113 0.61 -12.98 8.85
CA PRO A 113 -0.47 -12.79 9.80
C PRO A 113 -0.10 -13.34 11.18
N LYS A 114 -0.80 -12.83 12.20
CA LYS A 114 -0.70 -13.45 13.53
C LYS A 114 -1.29 -14.86 13.43
N ASP A 115 -0.68 -15.79 14.17
CA ASP A 115 -1.09 -17.21 14.25
C ASP A 115 -0.76 -18.10 13.05
N VAL A 116 0.09 -17.64 12.12
CA VAL A 116 0.64 -18.50 11.05
C VAL A 116 2.16 -18.50 11.05
N GLN A 117 2.73 -19.64 10.63
CA GLN A 117 4.18 -19.79 10.47
C GLN A 117 4.57 -19.58 9.02
N CYS A 118 5.06 -18.39 8.71
CA CYS A 118 5.61 -18.11 7.39
C CYS A 118 7.04 -18.65 7.28
N VAL A 119 7.33 -19.34 6.19
CA VAL A 119 8.69 -19.83 5.90
C VAL A 119 9.67 -18.65 5.74
N TRP A 120 9.18 -17.51 5.23
CA TRP A 120 9.93 -16.26 5.15
C TRP A 120 9.09 -15.13 5.75
N ALA A 121 9.71 -14.27 6.57
CA ALA A 121 9.05 -13.07 7.08
C ALA A 121 8.86 -12.09 5.91
N GLY A 122 7.63 -11.98 5.41
CA GLY A 122 7.28 -10.93 4.47
C GLY A 122 7.25 -9.57 5.17
N GLU A 123 7.19 -8.51 4.36
CA GLU A 123 7.19 -7.13 4.82
C GLU A 123 6.03 -6.35 4.21
N VAL A 124 5.73 -5.21 4.84
CA VAL A 124 4.90 -4.18 4.23
C VAL A 124 5.78 -3.05 3.72
N THR A 125 5.42 -2.50 2.57
CA THR A 125 6.03 -1.30 1.99
C THR A 125 4.94 -0.26 1.76
N ILE A 126 5.14 0.95 2.28
CA ILE A 126 4.16 2.02 2.28
C ILE A 126 4.74 3.21 1.54
N GLU A 127 3.95 3.81 0.64
CA GLU A 127 4.31 5.03 -0.07
C GLU A 127 3.72 6.26 0.63
N PHE A 128 4.58 7.24 0.84
CA PHE A 128 4.25 8.54 1.42
C PHE A 128 4.54 9.67 0.42
N GLU A 129 3.86 10.80 0.61
CA GLU A 129 4.16 12.06 -0.07
C GLU A 129 4.47 13.13 0.98
N LEU A 130 5.65 13.74 0.88
CA LEU A 130 5.99 14.95 1.60
C LEU A 130 5.71 16.16 0.71
N LYS A 131 4.88 17.09 1.19
CA LYS A 131 4.69 18.41 0.60
C LYS A 131 5.47 19.41 1.45
N SER A 132 6.43 20.11 0.86
CA SER A 132 7.24 21.14 1.49
C SER A 132 7.17 22.44 0.66
N PRO A 133 7.67 23.57 1.17
CA PRO A 133 7.78 24.80 0.38
C PRO A 133 8.63 24.64 -0.89
N SER A 134 9.54 23.66 -0.89
CA SER A 134 10.41 23.32 -2.03
C SER A 134 9.75 22.42 -3.08
N GLY A 135 8.57 21.84 -2.80
CA GLY A 135 7.85 20.98 -3.75
C GLY A 135 7.24 19.73 -3.11
N LYS A 136 7.01 18.71 -3.92
CA LYS A 136 6.47 17.41 -3.47
C LYS A 136 7.48 16.30 -3.73
N SER A 137 7.67 15.43 -2.73
CA SER A 137 8.55 14.27 -2.82
C SER A 137 7.80 13.02 -2.40
N ARG A 138 7.88 11.96 -3.20
CA ARG A 138 7.36 10.64 -2.82
C ARG A 138 8.50 9.72 -2.42
N PHE A 139 8.26 8.92 -1.40
CA PHE A 139 9.22 7.93 -0.91
C PHE A 139 8.48 6.73 -0.32
N GLN A 140 9.20 5.63 -0.17
CA GLN A 140 8.67 4.41 0.41
C GLN A 140 9.44 4.05 1.67
N LEU A 141 8.72 3.57 2.67
CA LEU A 141 9.28 2.96 3.86
C LEU A 141 8.81 1.51 3.94
N ALA A 142 9.71 0.60 4.28
CA ALA A 142 9.40 -0.81 4.42
C ALA A 142 9.68 -1.28 5.85
N SER A 143 8.81 -2.13 6.40
CA SER A 143 8.82 -2.48 7.83
C SER A 143 10.12 -3.14 8.32
N SER A 144 10.95 -3.70 7.43
CA SER A 144 12.21 -4.34 7.82
C SER A 144 13.41 -3.97 6.95
N ARG A 145 13.29 -4.02 5.62
CA ARG A 145 14.47 -3.83 4.74
C ARG A 145 14.92 -2.38 4.59
N ALA A 146 13.98 -1.44 4.66
CA ALA A 146 14.23 -0.02 4.51
C ALA A 146 13.25 0.78 5.39
N PRO A 147 13.36 0.68 6.72
CA PRO A 147 12.42 1.33 7.63
C PRO A 147 12.60 2.84 7.66
N GLY A 148 13.78 3.35 7.28
CA GLY A 148 14.11 4.77 7.34
C GLY A 148 14.49 5.38 6.00
N THR A 149 14.22 6.68 5.83
CA THR A 149 14.74 7.48 4.73
C THR A 149 14.88 8.96 5.09
N ALA A 150 15.67 9.69 4.31
CA ALA A 150 15.87 11.13 4.44
C ALA A 150 15.20 11.86 3.28
N VAL A 151 14.44 12.92 3.57
CA VAL A 151 13.93 13.85 2.55
C VAL A 151 14.23 15.27 3.00
N GLY A 152 15.18 15.92 2.33
CA GLY A 152 15.71 17.20 2.77
C GLY A 152 16.43 17.06 4.12
N THR A 153 16.02 17.85 5.11
CA THR A 153 16.58 17.81 6.47
C THR A 153 15.81 16.89 7.42
N LEU A 154 14.71 16.28 6.97
CA LEU A 154 13.89 15.39 7.78
C LEU A 154 14.27 13.93 7.52
N GLN A 155 14.31 13.17 8.59
CA GLN A 155 14.43 11.72 8.61
C GLN A 155 13.08 11.15 9.00
N PHE A 156 12.62 10.16 8.24
CA PHE A 156 11.37 9.44 8.48
C PHE A 156 11.71 7.99 8.76
N GLU A 157 11.10 7.40 9.77
CA GLU A 157 11.25 5.98 10.07
C GLU A 157 9.89 5.35 10.36
N LEU A 158 9.55 4.29 9.62
CA LEU A 158 8.36 3.50 9.86
C LEU A 158 8.60 2.65 11.10
N LYS A 159 7.98 3.03 12.21
CA LYS A 159 8.09 2.33 13.49
C LYS A 159 7.13 1.16 13.57
N ASP A 160 5.94 1.32 13.03
CA ASP A 160 4.92 0.27 13.02
C ASP A 160 3.90 0.46 11.89
N TYR A 161 3.28 -0.64 11.46
CA TYR A 161 2.10 -0.62 10.59
C TYR A 161 1.15 -1.77 10.94
N GLY A 162 -0.01 -1.41 11.45
CA GLY A 162 -1.01 -2.37 11.90
C GLY A 162 -2.25 -1.66 12.43
N ALA A 163 -3.00 -2.30 13.31
CA ALA A 163 -4.21 -1.73 13.89
C ALA A 163 -3.95 -0.32 14.46
N CYS A 164 -4.80 0.63 14.10
CA CYS A 164 -4.70 1.98 14.62
C CYS A 164 -4.81 1.98 16.15
N PRO A 165 -4.00 2.80 16.86
CA PRO A 165 -4.04 2.87 18.31
C PRO A 165 -5.41 3.35 18.82
N PRO A 166 -5.83 2.89 20.02
CA PRO A 166 -7.08 3.35 20.63
C PRO A 166 -7.05 4.88 20.80
N GLY A 167 -8.19 5.52 20.57
CA GLY A 167 -8.29 6.99 20.58
C GLY A 167 -8.00 7.65 19.23
N SER A 168 -7.55 6.91 18.22
CA SER A 168 -7.55 7.39 16.84
C SER A 168 -9.00 7.62 16.37
N ASN A 169 -9.25 8.65 15.56
CA ASN A 169 -10.56 8.88 14.92
C ASN A 169 -10.80 7.92 13.73
N ARG A 170 -10.44 6.64 13.91
CA ARG A 170 -10.43 5.61 12.87
C ARG A 170 -11.35 4.48 13.30
N LEU A 171 -12.03 3.88 12.32
CA LEU A 171 -12.89 2.73 12.55
C LEU A 171 -12.09 1.56 13.14
N ALA A 172 -12.75 0.73 13.94
CA ALA A 172 -12.15 -0.49 14.46
C ALA A 172 -11.67 -1.38 13.30
N GLY A 173 -10.44 -1.89 13.39
CA GLY A 173 -9.80 -2.67 12.33
C GLY A 173 -9.17 -1.86 11.20
N ALA A 174 -9.25 -0.52 11.25
CA ALA A 174 -8.42 0.31 10.36
C ALA A 174 -6.94 0.15 10.69
N GLU A 175 -6.10 0.22 9.66
CA GLU A 175 -4.66 0.18 9.81
C GLU A 175 -4.02 1.56 9.70
N CYS A 176 -3.02 1.80 10.54
CA CYS A 176 -2.26 3.03 10.64
C CYS A 176 -0.76 2.74 10.61
N ALA A 177 -0.02 3.64 9.97
CA ALA A 177 1.42 3.72 10.03
C ALA A 177 1.84 4.67 11.16
N THR A 178 2.72 4.20 12.03
CA THR A 178 3.41 5.05 13.01
C THR A 178 4.76 5.44 12.42
N VAL A 179 4.94 6.73 12.15
CA VAL A 179 6.15 7.25 11.50
C VAL A 179 6.86 8.18 12.48
N ALA A 180 8.08 7.79 12.89
CA ALA A 180 8.97 8.69 13.61
C ALA A 180 9.60 9.69 12.64
N ILE A 181 9.75 10.92 13.10
CA ILE A 181 10.28 12.06 12.36
C ILE A 181 11.35 12.71 13.21
N THR A 182 12.56 12.80 12.66
CA THR A 182 13.65 13.57 13.30
C THR A 182 14.25 14.53 12.30
N THR A 183 14.78 15.65 12.78
CA THR A 183 15.63 16.52 11.95
C THR A 183 17.04 15.97 11.95
N ALA A 184 17.62 15.76 10.78
CA ALA A 184 19.05 15.48 10.66
C ALA A 184 19.81 16.66 11.28
N ALA A 185 20.58 16.41 12.33
CA ALA A 185 21.42 17.43 12.93
C ALA A 185 22.42 17.92 11.86
N THR A 186 22.36 19.20 11.53
CA THR A 186 23.37 19.85 10.68
C THR A 186 24.70 19.72 11.40
N ARG A 187 25.64 18.96 10.83
CA ARG A 187 27.00 18.85 11.35
C ARG A 187 27.83 20.08 11.01
#